data_AF-A0A2H1X1S3-F1
#
_entry.id   AF-A0A2H1X1S3-F1
#
_cell.length_a   1.000
_cell.length_b   1.000
_cell.length_c   1.000
_cell.angle_alpha   90.00
_cell.angle_beta   90.00
_cell.angle_gamma   90.00
#
_symmetry.space_group_name_H-M   'P 1'
#
loop_
_entity.id
_entity.type
_entity.pdbx_description
1 polymer ?
#
loop_
_entity_poly.entity_id
_entity_poly.type
_entity_poly.pdbx_seq_one_letter_code
_entity_poly.pdbx_strand_id
1 'polypeptide(L)'
;MSLADELLADLEENDDGELEALIDNNKMDEDHEFAVPYPVIPKEEDIKNVSIRELAKLRHSDRLKRVMTSIEHNVGNNRQKIEVTGLMETDPEYQLIVEANNIAVEIDGEIAIIHRYVRDKYQKRFPELESLIISPQDYIRSVRELGNDLDQAKNNETLQSFLTQATIMIVSVTASTTQ
;
A
#
# COMPACT_ATOMS: atom_id res chain seq x y z
N MET A 1 19.94 43.87 10.89
CA MET A 1 19.14 42.76 10.34
C MET A 1 18.83 41.81 11.48
N SER A 2 17.62 41.25 11.51
CA SER A 2 17.20 40.34 12.57
C SER A 2 17.86 38.98 12.35
N LEU A 3 18.14 38.24 13.43
CA LEU A 3 18.68 36.87 13.35
C LEU A 3 17.78 35.93 12.52
N ALA A 4 16.48 36.27 12.44
CA ALA A 4 15.51 35.56 11.61
C ALA A 4 15.69 35.80 10.10
N ASP A 5 16.20 36.98 9.69
CA ASP A 5 16.45 37.28 8.28
C ASP A 5 17.72 36.57 7.78
N GLU A 6 18.70 36.37 8.66
CA GLU A 6 19.95 35.65 8.35
C GLU A 6 19.72 34.14 8.18
N LEU A 7 18.82 33.55 8.96
CA LEU A 7 18.40 32.15 8.82
C LEU A 7 17.52 31.90 7.58
N LEU A 8 16.70 32.88 7.16
CA LEU A 8 15.88 32.74 5.97
C LEU A 8 16.73 32.78 4.69
N ALA A 9 17.79 33.60 4.68
CA ALA A 9 18.72 33.70 3.56
C ALA A 9 19.52 32.40 3.35
N ASP A 10 19.90 31.71 4.43
CA ASP A 10 20.63 30.41 4.38
C ASP A 10 19.74 29.26 3.88
N LEU A 11 18.41 29.40 3.95
CA LEU A 11 17.43 28.44 3.43
C LEU A 11 17.08 28.72 1.96
N GLU A 12 16.98 29.99 1.55
CA GLU A 12 16.74 30.36 0.14
C GLU A 12 17.94 30.09 -0.78
N GLU A 13 19.17 30.04 -0.26
CA GLU A 13 20.36 29.73 -1.08
C GLU A 13 20.50 28.23 -1.43
N ASN A 14 19.78 27.33 -0.74
CA ASN A 14 19.91 25.88 -0.90
C ASN A 14 18.72 25.16 -1.58
N ASP A 15 17.59 25.82 -1.88
CA ASP A 15 16.36 25.10 -2.27
C ASP A 15 16.08 25.02 -3.78
N ASP A 16 16.90 25.63 -4.63
CA ASP A 16 16.55 25.77 -6.06
C ASP A 16 17.34 24.83 -7.01
N GLY A 17 18.28 24.02 -6.51
CA GLY A 17 19.19 23.24 -7.36
C GLY A 17 19.42 21.76 -7.01
N GLU A 18 19.19 21.33 -5.77
CA GLU A 18 19.46 19.94 -5.36
C GLU A 18 18.30 18.97 -5.64
N LEU A 19 17.06 19.46 -5.71
CA LEU A 19 15.90 18.57 -5.92
C LEU A 19 15.81 18.05 -7.36
N GLU A 20 16.23 18.83 -8.37
CA GLU A 20 16.29 18.37 -9.76
C GLU A 20 17.48 17.43 -10.03
N ALA A 21 18.60 17.58 -9.32
CA ALA A 21 19.77 16.72 -9.47
C ALA A 21 19.56 15.30 -8.89
N LEU A 22 18.61 15.12 -7.95
CA LEU A 22 18.24 13.80 -7.43
C LEU A 22 17.36 13.00 -8.39
N ILE A 23 16.68 13.65 -9.35
CA ILE A 23 15.82 12.97 -10.32
C ILE A 23 16.64 12.46 -11.52
N ASP A 24 17.73 13.14 -11.87
CA ASP A 24 18.55 12.81 -13.06
C ASP A 24 19.71 11.82 -12.79
N ASN A 25 19.99 11.53 -11.51
CA ASN A 25 21.04 10.60 -11.10
C ASN A 25 20.59 9.12 -10.99
N ASN A 26 19.36 8.78 -11.37
CA ASN A 26 18.87 7.40 -11.35
C ASN A 26 19.37 6.55 -12.55
N LYS A 27 20.62 6.80 -13.01
CA LYS A 27 21.34 5.86 -13.86
C LYS A 27 21.78 4.68 -12.99
N MET A 28 20.94 3.66 -13.02
CA MET A 28 21.23 2.23 -12.83
C MET A 28 22.68 1.93 -12.44
N ASP A 29 22.97 1.96 -11.14
CA ASP A 29 24.08 1.20 -10.57
C ASP A 29 23.53 -0.17 -10.15
N GLU A 30 23.80 -1.15 -11.00
CA GLU A 30 23.72 -2.58 -10.71
C GLU A 30 24.81 -2.88 -9.67
N ASP A 31 24.44 -3.09 -8.39
CA ASP A 31 25.15 -3.94 -7.39
C ASP A 31 24.74 -3.61 -5.92
N HIS A 32 23.45 -3.58 -5.63
CA HIS A 32 22.96 -3.73 -4.25
C HIS A 32 22.07 -4.98 -4.15
N GLU A 33 22.68 -6.10 -3.78
CA GLU A 33 22.06 -7.43 -3.62
C GLU A 33 21.14 -7.53 -2.37
N PHE A 34 20.73 -6.39 -1.80
CA PHE A 34 19.78 -6.32 -0.68
C PHE A 34 18.85 -5.11 -0.80
N ALA A 35 18.46 -4.73 -2.02
CA ALA A 35 17.39 -3.77 -2.22
C ALA A 35 16.04 -4.45 -1.93
N VAL A 36 15.40 -4.07 -0.84
CA VAL A 36 13.98 -4.40 -0.62
C VAL A 36 13.21 -3.84 -1.82
N PRO A 37 12.47 -4.65 -2.60
CA PRO A 37 11.76 -4.14 -3.76
C PRO A 37 10.74 -3.10 -3.28
N TYR A 38 11.02 -1.82 -3.49
CA TYR A 38 9.99 -0.80 -3.33
C TYR A 38 8.90 -1.11 -4.36
N PRO A 39 7.64 -1.22 -3.95
CA PRO A 39 6.57 -1.52 -4.88
C PRO A 39 6.50 -0.38 -5.91
N VAL A 40 6.77 -0.71 -7.18
CA VAL A 40 6.66 0.24 -8.29
C VAL A 40 5.18 0.51 -8.50
N ILE A 41 4.70 1.63 -7.96
CA ILE A 41 3.33 2.08 -8.18
C ILE A 41 3.25 2.62 -9.62
N PRO A 42 2.37 2.07 -10.50
CA PRO A 42 2.23 2.53 -11.89
C PRO A 42 1.93 4.03 -11.97
N LYS A 43 2.19 4.72 -13.09
CA LYS A 43 1.84 6.15 -13.22
C LYS A 43 0.31 6.33 -13.33
N GLU A 44 -0.20 7.53 -13.02
CA GLU A 44 -1.66 7.80 -12.97
C GLU A 44 -2.37 7.52 -14.30
N GLU A 45 -1.65 7.67 -15.40
CA GLU A 45 -2.17 7.50 -16.75
C GLU A 45 -2.36 6.02 -17.12
N ASP A 46 -1.56 5.12 -16.55
CA ASP A 46 -1.57 3.69 -16.86
C ASP A 46 -2.75 2.96 -16.20
N ILE A 47 -3.32 3.53 -15.13
CA ILE A 47 -4.37 2.87 -14.33
C ILE A 47 -5.76 3.07 -14.95
N LYS A 48 -5.96 4.12 -15.76
CA LYS A 48 -7.30 4.54 -16.22
C LYS A 48 -7.99 3.55 -17.16
N ASN A 49 -7.22 2.79 -17.94
CA ASN A 49 -7.75 1.91 -19.00
C ASN A 49 -7.46 0.41 -18.79
N VAL A 50 -6.88 0.04 -17.65
CA VAL A 50 -6.43 -1.33 -17.39
C VAL A 50 -7.34 -2.01 -16.37
N SER A 51 -7.60 -3.31 -16.53
CA SER A 51 -8.41 -4.06 -15.58
C SER A 51 -7.65 -4.29 -14.27
N ILE A 52 -8.36 -4.33 -13.14
CA ILE A 52 -7.72 -4.59 -11.84
C ILE A 52 -6.99 -5.95 -11.80
N ARG A 53 -7.42 -6.92 -12.61
CA ARG A 53 -6.78 -8.24 -12.73
C ARG A 53 -5.44 -8.18 -13.46
N GLU A 54 -5.26 -7.20 -14.34
CA GLU A 54 -3.98 -6.95 -15.00
C GLU A 54 -3.03 -6.16 -14.11
N LEU A 55 -3.57 -5.33 -13.20
CA LEU A 55 -2.77 -4.55 -12.24
C LEU A 55 -2.33 -5.38 -11.03
N ALA A 56 -3.21 -6.22 -10.48
CA ALA A 56 -2.97 -7.05 -9.30
C ALA A 56 -2.94 -8.55 -9.69
N LYS A 57 -1.75 -9.06 -9.99
CA LYS A 57 -1.52 -10.42 -10.51
C LYS A 57 -1.15 -11.41 -9.40
N LEU A 58 -0.63 -10.94 -8.27
CA LEU A 58 -0.06 -11.76 -7.21
C LEU A 58 -1.05 -12.79 -6.67
N ARG A 59 -2.33 -12.38 -6.49
CA ARG A 59 -3.40 -13.27 -6.04
C ARG A 59 -3.58 -14.52 -6.91
N HIS A 60 -3.32 -14.40 -8.21
CA HIS A 60 -3.44 -15.51 -9.16
C HIS A 60 -2.10 -16.16 -9.52
N SER A 61 -0.99 -15.59 -9.04
CA SER A 61 0.35 -16.11 -9.28
C SER A 61 0.52 -17.51 -8.71
N ASP A 62 1.22 -18.37 -9.45
CA ASP A 62 1.56 -19.70 -8.97
C ASP A 62 2.60 -19.65 -7.84
N ARG A 63 3.39 -18.58 -7.78
CA ARG A 63 4.34 -18.31 -6.70
C ARG A 63 3.64 -18.21 -5.33
N LEU A 64 2.59 -17.37 -5.21
CA LEU A 64 1.84 -17.25 -3.96
C LEU A 64 1.23 -18.60 -3.55
N LYS A 65 0.65 -19.36 -4.50
CA LYS A 65 0.08 -20.68 -4.20
C LYS A 65 1.14 -21.64 -3.65
N ARG A 66 2.30 -21.72 -4.31
CA ARG A 66 3.41 -22.59 -3.87
C ARG A 66 3.87 -22.23 -2.46
N VAL A 67 4.10 -20.95 -2.18
CA VAL A 67 4.56 -20.51 -0.85
C VAL A 67 3.51 -20.78 0.23
N MET A 68 2.24 -20.51 -0.03
CA MET A 68 1.16 -20.81 0.92
C MET A 68 1.04 -22.31 1.23
N THR A 69 1.15 -23.17 0.21
CA THR A 69 1.15 -24.63 0.41
C THR A 69 2.38 -25.09 1.20
N SER A 70 3.57 -24.53 0.92
CA SER A 70 4.79 -24.83 1.66
C SER A 70 4.68 -24.38 3.12
N ILE A 71 4.10 -23.21 3.39
CA ILE A 71 3.84 -22.73 4.76
C ILE A 71 2.89 -23.68 5.48
N GLU A 72 1.75 -24.03 4.89
CA GLU A 72 0.76 -24.93 5.48
C GLU A 72 1.36 -26.32 5.80
N HIS A 73 2.24 -26.83 4.94
CA HIS A 73 2.95 -28.08 5.19
C HIS A 73 3.92 -28.00 6.39
N ASN A 74 4.54 -26.85 6.63
CA ASN A 74 5.52 -26.67 7.71
C ASN A 74 4.87 -26.24 9.03
N VAL A 75 3.70 -25.59 9.02
CA VAL A 75 2.99 -25.06 10.22
C VAL A 75 2.57 -26.14 11.24
N GLY A 76 2.63 -27.43 10.91
CA GLY A 76 2.40 -28.54 11.85
C GLY A 76 3.62 -29.43 12.11
N ASN A 77 4.68 -29.30 11.31
CA ASN A 77 5.87 -30.13 11.40
C ASN A 77 6.91 -29.43 12.28
N ASN A 78 6.74 -29.51 13.60
CA ASN A 78 7.82 -29.17 14.53
C ASN A 78 8.96 -30.16 14.32
N ARG A 79 9.95 -29.82 13.48
CA ARG A 79 11.21 -30.55 13.41
C ARG A 79 11.81 -30.58 14.81
N GLN A 80 11.75 -31.73 15.46
CA GLN A 80 12.54 -31.97 16.66
C GLN A 80 14.01 -31.92 16.25
N LYS A 81 14.71 -30.92 16.79
CA LYS A 81 16.15 -30.67 16.65
C LYS A 81 16.58 -30.20 15.26
N ILE A 82 16.78 -28.90 15.20
CA ILE A 82 17.71 -28.27 14.26
C ILE A 82 19.11 -28.80 14.63
N GLU A 83 19.57 -29.85 13.95
CA GLU A 83 21.02 -30.02 13.79
C GLU A 83 21.47 -28.90 12.86
N VAL A 84 21.90 -27.78 13.44
CA VAL A 84 22.52 -26.66 12.72
C VAL A 84 23.87 -27.16 12.18
N THR A 85 23.83 -27.93 11.10
CA THR A 85 25.01 -28.47 10.42
C THR A 85 25.08 -27.85 9.04
N GLY A 86 25.32 -26.53 8.99
CA GLY A 86 25.46 -25.78 7.73
C GLY A 86 25.34 -24.27 7.89
N LEU A 87 25.70 -23.54 6.83
CA LEU A 87 25.47 -22.10 6.70
C LEU A 87 23.94 -21.87 6.72
N MET A 88 23.45 -21.06 7.66
CA MET A 88 22.00 -20.88 7.90
C MET A 88 21.22 -20.43 6.66
N GLU A 89 21.87 -19.78 5.70
CA GLU A 89 21.29 -19.32 4.42
C GLU A 89 20.89 -20.46 3.46
N THR A 90 21.41 -21.67 3.68
CA THR A 90 21.06 -22.85 2.88
C THR A 90 19.88 -23.64 3.46
N ASP A 91 19.37 -23.25 4.63
CA ASP A 91 18.24 -23.94 5.23
C ASP A 91 16.97 -23.66 4.41
N PRO A 92 16.28 -24.70 3.90
CA PRO A 92 15.04 -24.53 3.15
C PRO A 92 13.94 -23.81 3.94
N GLU A 93 13.94 -23.89 5.28
CA GLU A 93 12.99 -23.17 6.12
C GLU A 93 13.28 -21.67 6.13
N TYR A 94 14.56 -21.29 6.27
CA TYR A 94 14.99 -19.90 6.19
C TYR A 94 14.66 -19.30 4.81
N GLN A 95 14.93 -20.04 3.72
CA GLN A 95 14.60 -19.60 2.37
C GLN A 95 13.10 -19.37 2.18
N LEU A 96 12.25 -20.24 2.75
CA LEU A 96 10.80 -20.07 2.71
C LEU A 96 10.35 -18.81 3.47
N ILE A 97 10.97 -18.50 4.61
CA ILE A 97 10.67 -17.28 5.39
C ILE A 97 11.05 -16.03 4.59
N VAL A 98 12.23 -16.02 3.96
CA VAL A 98 12.68 -14.91 3.11
C VAL A 98 11.73 -14.73 1.92
N GLU A 99 11.35 -15.81 1.25
CA GLU A 99 10.40 -15.76 0.13
C GLU A 99 9.03 -15.23 0.57
N ALA A 100 8.53 -15.67 1.74
CA ALA A 100 7.26 -15.22 2.30
C ALA A 100 7.28 -13.71 2.63
N ASN A 101 8.38 -13.19 3.18
CA ASN A 101 8.54 -11.77 3.44
C ASN A 101 8.55 -10.96 2.13
N ASN A 102 9.23 -11.44 1.09
CA ASN A 102 9.22 -10.77 -0.21
C ASN A 102 7.80 -10.72 -0.82
N ILE A 103 7.02 -11.79 -0.66
CA ILE A 103 5.61 -11.80 -1.08
C ILE A 103 4.79 -10.80 -0.25
N ALA A 104 5.05 -10.66 1.05
CA ALA A 104 4.34 -9.69 1.88
C ALA A 104 4.54 -8.25 1.39
N VAL A 105 5.77 -7.88 1.01
CA VAL A 105 6.06 -6.57 0.41
C VAL A 105 5.31 -6.37 -0.91
N GLU A 106 5.23 -7.40 -1.76
CA GLU A 106 4.45 -7.34 -3.00
C GLU A 106 2.94 -7.21 -2.73
N ILE A 107 2.41 -7.85 -1.68
CA ILE A 107 1.01 -7.70 -1.26
C ILE A 107 0.73 -6.24 -0.87
N ASP A 108 1.60 -5.61 -0.08
CA ASP A 108 1.44 -4.21 0.31
C ASP A 108 1.46 -3.27 -0.92
N GLY A 109 2.33 -3.57 -1.89
CA GLY A 109 2.35 -2.91 -3.18
C GLY A 109 1.03 -3.03 -3.94
N GLU A 110 0.48 -4.24 -4.07
CA GLU A 110 -0.82 -4.44 -4.73
C GLU A 110 -1.97 -3.78 -3.98
N ILE A 111 -1.96 -3.75 -2.64
CA ILE A 111 -2.96 -3.03 -1.84
C ILE A 111 -2.96 -1.54 -2.21
N ALA A 112 -1.79 -0.92 -2.31
CA ALA A 112 -1.66 0.48 -2.71
C ALA A 112 -2.19 0.74 -4.14
N ILE A 113 -1.88 -0.17 -5.08
CA ILE A 113 -2.37 -0.08 -6.46
C ILE A 113 -3.89 -0.22 -6.52
N ILE A 114 -4.46 -1.19 -5.80
CA ILE A 114 -5.91 -1.41 -5.75
C ILE A 114 -6.61 -0.21 -5.11
N HIS A 115 -6.08 0.32 -4.01
CA HIS A 115 -6.62 1.50 -3.35
C HIS A 115 -6.70 2.69 -4.31
N ARG A 116 -5.61 2.97 -5.02
CA ARG A 116 -5.57 4.03 -6.04
C ARG A 116 -6.56 3.78 -7.18
N TYR A 117 -6.64 2.55 -7.69
CA TYR A 117 -7.62 2.20 -8.73
C TYR A 117 -9.07 2.44 -8.30
N VAL A 118 -9.42 2.08 -7.05
CA VAL A 118 -10.77 2.30 -6.50
C VAL A 118 -11.02 3.78 -6.30
N ARG A 119 -10.07 4.50 -5.69
CA ARG A 119 -10.13 5.94 -5.48
C ARG A 119 -10.36 6.68 -6.79
N ASP A 120 -9.57 6.40 -7.82
CA ASP A 120 -9.63 7.14 -9.08
C ASP A 120 -10.99 7.02 -9.77
N LYS A 121 -11.72 5.92 -9.51
CA LYS A 121 -13.10 5.74 -9.98
C LYS A 121 -14.13 6.38 -9.05
N TYR A 122 -13.98 6.21 -7.75
CA TYR A 122 -14.97 6.61 -6.76
C TYR A 122 -14.95 8.10 -6.41
N GLN A 123 -13.82 8.78 -6.65
CA GLN A 123 -13.69 10.23 -6.49
C GLN A 123 -14.71 11.03 -7.31
N LYS A 124 -15.25 10.45 -8.39
CA LYS A 124 -16.31 11.08 -9.19
C LYS A 124 -17.65 11.17 -8.45
N ARG A 125 -17.85 10.32 -7.44
CA ARG A 125 -19.08 10.25 -6.65
C ARG A 125 -18.91 10.86 -5.27
N PHE A 126 -17.80 10.59 -4.60
CA PHE A 126 -17.55 11.09 -3.25
C PHE A 126 -16.04 11.34 -3.05
N PRO A 127 -15.50 12.46 -3.57
CA PRO A 127 -14.07 12.75 -3.54
C PRO A 127 -13.54 12.93 -2.11
N GLU A 128 -14.35 13.46 -1.20
CA GLU A 128 -13.92 13.75 0.17
C GLU A 128 -13.58 12.48 0.97
N LEU A 129 -14.14 11.32 0.59
CA LEU A 129 -13.95 10.05 1.31
C LEU A 129 -12.46 9.67 1.47
N GLU A 130 -11.59 10.02 0.53
CA GLU A 130 -10.15 9.72 0.59
C GLU A 130 -9.50 10.45 1.77
N SER A 131 -9.86 11.71 1.99
CA SER A 131 -9.32 12.51 3.10
C SER A 131 -9.87 12.09 4.47
N LEU A 132 -11.05 11.46 4.48
CA LEU A 132 -11.72 11.01 5.70
C LEU A 132 -11.23 9.65 6.19
N ILE A 133 -10.81 8.77 5.29
CA ILE A 133 -10.41 7.40 5.61
C ILE A 133 -8.99 7.15 5.11
N ILE A 134 -8.03 7.24 6.04
CA ILE A 134 -6.59 7.12 5.74
C ILE A 134 -6.20 5.67 5.39
N SER A 135 -6.84 4.69 6.04
CA SER A 135 -6.52 3.27 5.86
C SER A 135 -7.04 2.75 4.51
N PRO A 136 -6.16 2.18 3.65
CA PRO A 136 -6.58 1.69 2.33
C PRO A 136 -7.65 0.60 2.40
N GLN A 137 -7.56 -0.29 3.39
CA GLN A 137 -8.53 -1.38 3.56
C GLN A 137 -9.89 -0.85 3.98
N ASP A 138 -9.93 0.11 4.90
CA ASP A 138 -11.17 0.70 5.38
C ASP A 138 -11.81 1.58 4.30
N TYR A 139 -11.00 2.27 3.49
CA TYR A 139 -11.49 3.02 2.33
C TYR A 139 -12.18 2.09 1.34
N ILE A 140 -11.51 1.00 0.90
CA ILE A 140 -12.09 0.05 -0.05
C ILE A 140 -13.36 -0.60 0.50
N ARG A 141 -13.39 -0.97 1.79
CA ARG A 141 -14.58 -1.53 2.44
C ARG A 141 -15.73 -0.51 2.51
N SER A 142 -15.41 0.76 2.80
CA SER A 142 -16.40 1.84 2.86
C SER A 142 -16.98 2.15 1.49
N VAL A 143 -16.15 2.22 0.45
CA VAL A 143 -16.59 2.39 -0.94
C VAL A 143 -17.53 1.25 -1.35
N ARG A 144 -17.19 0.00 -0.99
CA ARG A 144 -18.03 -1.17 -1.29
C ARG A 144 -19.42 -1.06 -0.64
N GLU A 145 -19.46 -0.55 0.59
CA GLU A 145 -20.67 -0.51 1.39
C GLU A 145 -21.57 0.70 1.05
N LEU A 146 -20.96 1.86 0.78
CA LEU A 146 -21.67 3.09 0.40
C LEU A 146 -22.17 3.03 -1.04
N GLY A 147 -21.32 2.58 -1.98
CA GLY A 147 -21.67 2.55 -3.40
C GLY A 147 -22.15 3.90 -3.93
N ASN A 148 -23.31 3.94 -4.58
CA ASN A 148 -23.86 5.21 -5.08
C ASN A 148 -24.81 5.91 -4.09
N ASP A 149 -25.33 5.19 -3.10
CA ASP A 149 -26.30 5.69 -2.14
C ASP A 149 -25.60 6.07 -0.83
N LEU A 150 -25.18 7.34 -0.76
CA LEU A 150 -24.40 7.84 0.37
C LEU A 150 -25.24 8.04 1.64
N ASP A 151 -26.57 8.05 1.53
CA ASP A 151 -27.48 8.27 2.67
C ASP A 151 -27.47 7.09 3.65
N GLN A 152 -27.04 5.91 3.20
CA GLN A 152 -26.93 4.71 4.04
C GLN A 152 -25.81 4.81 5.08
N ALA A 153 -24.89 5.79 4.97
CA ALA A 153 -23.72 5.89 5.83
C ALA A 153 -24.04 5.88 7.34
N LYS A 154 -25.13 6.54 7.78
CA LYS A 154 -25.45 6.69 9.21
C LYS A 154 -25.87 5.39 9.89
N ASN A 155 -26.67 4.58 9.20
CA ASN A 155 -27.36 3.43 9.78
C ASN A 155 -26.75 2.10 9.36
N ASN A 156 -25.57 2.14 8.73
CA ASN A 156 -24.92 0.93 8.25
C ASN A 156 -24.13 0.24 9.36
N GLU A 157 -24.64 -0.92 9.81
CA GLU A 157 -24.00 -1.75 10.84
C GLU A 157 -22.62 -2.26 10.39
N THR A 158 -22.46 -2.54 9.08
CA THR A 158 -21.18 -2.98 8.51
C THR A 158 -20.12 -1.90 8.67
N LEU A 159 -20.43 -0.63 8.38
CA LEU A 159 -19.49 0.49 8.56
C LEU A 159 -19.09 0.65 10.03
N GLN A 160 -20.03 0.45 10.97
CA GLN A 160 -19.77 0.53 12.41
C GLN A 160 -18.85 -0.59 12.92
N SER A 161 -18.71 -1.69 12.18
CA SER A 161 -17.82 -2.78 12.58
C SER A 161 -16.32 -2.47 12.41
N PHE A 162 -15.97 -1.47 11.58
CA PHE A 162 -14.57 -1.13 11.30
C PHE A 162 -14.25 0.37 11.33
N LEU A 163 -15.25 1.26 11.26
CA LEU A 163 -15.08 2.71 11.45
C LEU A 163 -15.56 3.15 12.82
N THR A 164 -14.92 4.18 13.37
CA THR A 164 -15.40 4.82 14.60
C THR A 164 -16.69 5.60 14.34
N GLN A 165 -17.52 5.75 15.36
CA GLN A 165 -18.75 6.55 15.27
C GLN A 165 -18.48 8.01 14.85
N ALA A 166 -17.35 8.58 15.28
CA ALA A 166 -16.93 9.92 14.89
C ALA A 166 -16.66 10.01 13.38
N THR A 167 -15.94 9.03 12.83
CA THR A 167 -15.66 8.95 11.38
C THR A 167 -16.96 8.80 10.59
N ILE A 168 -17.88 7.92 11.02
CA ILE A 168 -19.17 7.72 10.35
C ILE A 168 -20.01 9.00 10.33
N MET A 169 -20.04 9.74 11.44
CA MET A 169 -20.73 11.03 11.51
C MET A 169 -20.14 12.04 10.52
N ILE A 170 -18.82 12.18 10.46
CA ILE A 170 -18.16 13.11 9.53
C ILE A 170 -18.42 12.69 8.08
N VAL A 171 -18.26 11.40 7.77
CA VAL A 171 -18.57 10.83 6.44
C VAL A 171 -20.01 11.10 6.05
N SER A 172 -20.96 10.96 6.98
CA SER A 172 -22.36 11.23 6.65
C SER A 172 -22.67 12.71 6.47
N VAL A 173 -22.10 13.60 7.29
CA VAL A 173 -22.30 15.04 7.14
C VAL A 173 -21.72 15.53 5.82
N THR A 174 -20.51 15.09 5.47
CA THR A 174 -19.87 15.42 4.19
C THR A 174 -20.60 14.81 2.99
N ALA A 175 -21.09 13.58 3.12
CA ALA A 175 -21.94 12.95 2.11
C ALA A 175 -23.22 13.75 1.83
N SER A 176 -23.89 14.30 2.84
CA SER A 176 -25.08 15.13 2.65
C SER A 176 -24.81 16.46 1.93
N THR A 177 -23.56 16.92 1.91
CA THR A 177 -23.14 18.14 1.22
C THR A 177 -22.52 17.89 -0.16
N THR A 178 -22.18 16.63 -0.48
CA THR A 178 -21.61 16.28 -1.78
C THR A 178 -22.72 16.31 -2.86
N GLN A 179 -22.47 16.95 -3.99
CA GLN A 179 -23.45 17.15 -5.09
C GLN A 179 -23.25 16.12 -6.21
#